data_AF-A0A923R1J0-F1
#
_entry.id   AF-A0A923R1J0-F1
#
_cell.length_a   1.000
_cell.length_b   1.000
_cell.length_c   1.000
_cell.angle_alpha   90.00
_cell.angle_beta   90.00
_cell.angle_gamma   90.00
#
_symmetry.space_group_name_H-M   'P 1'
#
loop_
_entity.id
_entity.type
_entity.pdbx_description
1 polymer ?
#
loop_
_entity_poly.entity_id
_entity_poly.type
_entity_poly.pdbx_seq_one_letter_code
_entity_poly.pdbx_strand_id
1 'polypeptide(L)' 'MSLLVIVRHGQSVWNQKNLFTGWADVALTHLGEQEAQHSGMVLKPYHFDFAFTSV' A
#
# COMPACT_ATOMS: atom_id res chain seq x y z
N MET A 1 6.17 -20.66 -14.02
CA MET A 1 6.86 -19.90 -12.97
C MET A 1 5.83 -18.98 -12.34
N SER A 2 5.68 -18.97 -11.02
CA SER A 2 4.76 -18.06 -10.32
C SER A 2 5.49 -16.82 -9.82
N LEU A 3 4.88 -15.64 -9.92
CA LEU A 3 5.40 -14.38 -9.37
C LEU A 3 4.51 -13.95 -8.20
N LEU A 4 5.13 -13.69 -7.04
CA LEU A 4 4.46 -13.10 -5.89
C LEU A 4 5.06 -11.70 -5.65
N VAL A 5 4.20 -10.68 -5.67
CA VAL A 5 4.57 -9.30 -5.35
C VAL A 5 3.91 -8.93 -4.02
N ILE A 6 4.72 -8.44 -3.09
CA ILE A 6 4.27 -8.01 -1.75
C ILE A 6 4.42 -6.50 -1.66
N VAL A 7 3.34 -5.83 -1.29
CA VAL A 7 3.29 -4.36 -1.16
C VAL A 7 2.74 -4.03 0.23
N ARG A 8 3.27 -2.99 0.85
CA ARG A 8 2.71 -2.40 2.07
C ARG A 8 1.82 -1.21 1.69
N HIS A 9 0.78 -0.95 2.48
CA HIS A 9 -0.01 0.28 2.36
C HIS A 9 0.88 1.54 2.38
N GLY A 10 0.46 2.60 1.70
CA GLY A 10 1.15 3.90 1.73
C GLY A 10 1.11 4.53 3.13
N GLN A 11 1.86 5.61 3.32
CA GLN A 11 1.91 6.30 4.61
C GLN A 11 0.51 6.67 5.14
N SER A 12 0.18 6.22 6.35
CA SER A 12 -1.04 6.62 7.06
C SER A 12 -0.83 7.87 7.92
N VAL A 13 -1.93 8.54 8.31
CA VAL A 13 -1.89 9.68 9.24
C VAL A 13 -1.19 9.32 10.56
N TRP A 14 -1.31 8.07 11.00
CA TRP A 14 -0.67 7.61 12.23
C TRP A 14 0.80 7.23 12.05
N ASN A 15 1.20 6.75 10.86
CA ASN A 15 2.62 6.62 10.55
C ASN A 15 3.31 7.99 10.56
N GLN A 16 2.68 9.00 9.97
CA GLN A 16 3.21 10.37 9.99
C GLN A 16 3.38 10.92 11.42
N LYS A 17 2.47 10.55 12.33
CA LYS A 17 2.50 10.95 13.74
C LYS A 17 3.32 10.02 14.64
N ASN A 18 3.95 8.99 14.09
CA ASN A 18 4.68 7.95 14.83
C ASN A 18 3.82 7.28 15.93
N LEU A 19 2.55 7.01 15.62
CA LEU A 19 1.59 6.34 16.50
C LEU A 19 1.43 4.87 16.11
N PHE A 20 1.20 4.00 17.09
CA PHE A 20 0.86 2.60 16.86
C PHE A 20 -0.57 2.47 16.33
N THR A 21 -0.76 1.85 15.15
CA THR A 21 -2.08 1.71 14.50
C THR A 21 -2.85 0.48 14.95
N GLY A 22 -2.21 -0.69 15.05
CA GLY A 22 -2.91 -1.93 15.38
C GLY A 22 -3.99 -2.24 14.35
N TRP A 23 -5.22 -2.45 14.81
CA TRP A 23 -6.39 -2.79 13.99
C TRP A 23 -7.29 -1.57 13.69
N ALA A 24 -6.83 -0.37 14.04
CA ALA A 24 -7.58 0.84 13.72
C ALA A 24 -7.55 1.14 12.22
N ASP A 25 -8.71 1.42 11.65
CA ASP A 25 -8.82 1.89 10.27
C ASP A 25 -8.39 3.36 10.19
N VAL A 26 -7.21 3.61 9.61
CA VAL A 26 -6.59 4.93 9.54
C VAL A 26 -6.32 5.29 8.11
N ALA A 27 -6.86 6.44 7.69
CA ALA A 27 -6.70 6.97 6.35
C ALA A 27 -5.22 7.19 5.96
N LEU A 28 -4.96 7.09 4.66
CA LEU A 28 -3.69 7.49 4.06
C LEU A 28 -3.51 9.01 4.16
N THR A 29 -2.25 9.44 4.21
CA THR A 29 -1.92 10.85 3.95
C THR A 29 -1.92 11.09 2.44
N HIS A 30 -1.90 12.36 2.02
CA HIS A 30 -1.70 12.69 0.61
C HIS A 30 -0.40 12.09 0.05
N LEU A 31 0.66 12.02 0.87
CA LEU A 31 1.89 11.33 0.49
C LEU A 31 1.65 9.82 0.30
N GLY A 32 0.90 9.18 1.20
CA GLY A 32 0.57 7.76 1.08
C GLY A 32 -0.24 7.43 -0.19
N GLU A 33 -1.13 8.33 -0.62
CA GLU A 33 -1.85 8.19 -1.90
C GLU A 33 -0.89 8.29 -3.09
N GLN A 34 0.05 9.25 -3.07
CA GLN A 34 1.06 9.40 -4.12
C GLN A 34 2.01 8.19 -4.19
N GLU A 35 2.42 7.65 -3.03
CA GLU A 35 3.23 6.43 -2.93
C GLU A 35 2.51 5.24 -3.58
N ALA A 36 1.22 5.05 -3.28
CA ALA A 36 0.41 3.99 -3.87
C ALA A 36 0.30 4.12 -5.40
N GLN A 37 0.07 5.35 -5.90
CA GLN A 37 0.04 5.61 -7.34
C GLN A 37 1.40 5.34 -8.01
N HIS A 38 2.50 5.77 -7.38
CA HIS A 38 3.84 5.52 -7.88
C HIS A 38 4.15 4.02 -7.95
N SER A 39 3.83 3.27 -6.88
CA SER A 39 3.96 1.81 -6.90
C SER A 39 3.13 1.18 -8.02
N GLY A 40 1.90 1.65 -8.26
CA GLY A 40 1.10 1.20 -9.39
C GLY A 40 1.78 1.42 -10.75
N MET A 41 2.45 2.56 -10.93
CA MET A 41 3.22 2.86 -12.15
C MET A 41 4.43 1.93 -12.31
N VAL A 42 5.15 1.64 -11.22
CA VAL A 42 6.28 0.70 -11.21
C VAL A 42 5.82 -0.72 -11.53
N LEU A 43 4.64 -1.11 -11.05
CA LEU A 43 4.07 -2.44 -11.24
C LEU A 43 3.34 -2.63 -12.57
N LYS A 44 3.12 -1.55 -13.33
CA LYS A 44 2.42 -1.57 -14.63
C LYS A 44 2.95 -2.59 -15.67
N PRO A 45 4.26 -2.89 -15.75
CA PRO A 45 4.78 -3.89 -16.69
C PRO A 45 4.43 -5.35 -16.31
N TYR A 46 3.97 -5.60 -15.10
CA TYR A 46 3.64 -6.94 -14.62
C TYR A 46 2.15 -7.25 -14.85
N HIS A 47 1.85 -8.52 -15.15
CA HIS A 47 0.49 -9.02 -15.21
C HIS A 47 0.12 -9.63 -13.86
N PHE A 48 -1.07 -9.31 -13.34
CA PHE A 48 -1.57 -9.84 -12.08
C PHE A 48 -2.93 -10.50 -12.33
N ASP A 49 -3.02 -11.79 -12.01
CA ASP A 49 -4.27 -12.54 -12.08
C ASP A 49 -5.17 -12.27 -10.86
N PHE A 50 -4.55 -12.06 -9.69
CA PHE A 50 -5.24 -11.87 -8.41
C PHE A 50 -4.57 -10.80 -7.56
N ALA A 51 -5.38 -10.12 -6.76
CA ALA A 51 -4.93 -9.18 -5.73
C ALA A 51 -5.63 -9.51 -4.40
N PHE A 52 -4.86 -9.46 -3.30
CA PHE A 52 -5.34 -9.69 -1.95
C PHE A 52 -4.93 -8.50 -1.08
N THR A 53 -5.79 -8.12 -0.12
CA THR A 53 -5.55 -7.02 0.83
C THR A 53 -5.85 -7.48 2.25
N SER A 54 -5.26 -6.79 3.23
CA SER A 54 -5.75 -6.84 4.61
C SER A 54 -7.18 -6.26 4.68
N VAL A 55 -7.98 -6.80 5.59
CA VAL A 55 -9.32 -6.31 5.97
C VAL A 55 -9.25 -5.40 7.19
#